data_AF-A0A2X3CDN2-F1
#
_entry.id   AF-A0A2X3CDN2-F1
#
_cell.length_a   1.000
_cell.length_b   1.000
_cell.length_c   1.000
_cell.angle_alpha   90.00
_cell.angle_beta   90.00
_cell.angle_gamma   90.00
#
_symmetry.space_group_name_H-M   'P 1'
#
loop_
_entity.id
_entity.type
_entity.pdbx_description
1 polymer ?
#
loop_
_entity_poly.entity_id
_entity_poly.type
_entity_poly.pdbx_seq_one_letter_code
_entity_poly.pdbx_strand_id
1 'polypeptide(L)' 'MSVTADTLDSAEAKIATIAKEQGASYHITEAYTGNQVHMTAELSK' A
#
# COMPACT_ATOMS: atom_id res chain seq x y z
N MET A 1 2.97 -6.81 -2.42
CA MET A 1 2.16 -6.00 -3.36
C MET A 1 2.72 -4.58 -3.39
N SER A 2 2.68 -3.89 -4.53
CA SER A 2 3.11 -2.49 -4.58
C SER A 2 2.03 -1.62 -5.23
N VAL A 3 1.85 -0.41 -4.70
CA VAL A 3 0.92 0.59 -5.22
C VAL A 3 1.67 1.88 -5.52
N THR A 4 1.14 2.63 -6.48
CA THR A 4 1.66 3.95 -6.82
C THR A 4 0.53 4.98 -6.64
N ALA A 5 0.86 6.09 -6.03
CA ALA A 5 -0.05 7.20 -5.78
C ALA A 5 0.67 8.54 -5.69
N ASP A 6 -0.08 9.62 -5.71
CA ASP A 6 0.44 10.99 -5.60
C ASP A 6 0.83 11.36 -4.17
N THR A 7 0.25 10.68 -3.17
CA THR A 7 0.50 10.92 -1.74
C THR A 7 0.58 9.62 -0.95
N LEU A 8 1.25 9.67 0.21
CA LEU A 8 1.36 8.54 1.14
C LEU A 8 -0.01 8.02 1.57
N ASP A 9 -0.92 8.93 1.91
CA ASP A 9 -2.30 8.61 2.29
C ASP A 9 -3.04 7.86 1.19
N SER A 10 -2.94 8.35 -0.06
CA SER A 10 -3.55 7.69 -1.21
C SER A 10 -2.97 6.31 -1.50
N ALA A 11 -1.67 6.12 -1.26
CA ALA A 11 -1.02 4.81 -1.39
C ALA A 11 -1.50 3.84 -0.29
N GLU A 12 -1.50 4.29 0.95
CA GLU A 12 -1.93 3.48 2.10
C GLU A 12 -3.41 3.09 2.00
N ALA A 13 -4.28 4.02 1.59
CA ALA A 13 -5.70 3.76 1.37
C ALA A 13 -5.93 2.68 0.30
N LYS A 14 -5.12 2.65 -0.77
CA LYS A 14 -5.18 1.59 -1.80
C LYS A 14 -4.81 0.23 -1.23
N ILE A 15 -3.69 0.14 -0.50
CA ILE A 15 -3.25 -1.12 0.14
C ILE A 15 -4.30 -1.60 1.13
N ALA A 16 -4.82 -0.71 1.99
CA ALA A 16 -5.84 -1.05 2.99
C ALA A 16 -7.13 -1.56 2.34
N THR A 17 -7.56 -0.93 1.24
CA THR A 17 -8.73 -1.39 0.47
C THR A 17 -8.50 -2.79 -0.07
N ILE A 18 -7.37 -3.03 -0.72
CA ILE A 18 -7.04 -4.33 -1.32
C ILE A 18 -6.89 -5.43 -0.26
N ALA A 19 -6.30 -5.11 0.89
CA ALA A 19 -6.18 -6.02 2.02
C ALA A 19 -7.56 -6.39 2.57
N LYS A 20 -8.43 -5.39 2.78
CA LYS A 20 -9.79 -5.58 3.25
C LYS A 20 -10.64 -6.39 2.27
N GLU A 21 -10.53 -6.15 0.97
CA GLU A 21 -11.19 -6.93 -0.08
C GLU A 21 -10.75 -8.40 -0.09
N GLN A 22 -9.47 -8.65 0.20
CA GLN A 22 -8.93 -10.00 0.32
C GLN A 22 -9.14 -10.64 1.70
N GLY A 23 -9.70 -9.90 2.66
CA GLY A 23 -9.82 -10.34 4.05
C GLY A 23 -8.46 -10.66 4.67
N ALA A 24 -7.43 -9.92 4.27
CA ALA A 24 -6.05 -10.06 4.71
C ALA A 24 -5.65 -8.83 5.54
N SER A 25 -4.70 -9.02 6.45
CA SER A 25 -3.93 -7.95 7.05
C SER A 25 -2.85 -7.48 6.09
N TYR A 26 -2.47 -6.21 6.17
CA TYR A 26 -1.36 -5.66 5.40
C TYR A 26 -0.26 -5.15 6.32
N HIS A 27 0.97 -5.24 5.84
CA HIS A 27 2.14 -4.65 6.50
C HIS A 27 2.98 -3.92 5.45
N ILE A 28 3.22 -2.63 5.66
CA ILE A 28 4.03 -1.84 4.74
C ILE A 28 5.49 -2.18 5.00
N THR A 29 6.16 -2.72 3.98
CA THR A 29 7.58 -3.10 4.05
C THR A 29 8.49 -2.06 3.42
N GLU A 30 7.96 -1.24 2.50
CA GLU A 30 8.73 -0.18 1.87
C GLU A 30 7.81 1.00 1.50
N ALA A 31 8.28 2.22 1.72
CA ALA A 31 7.61 3.44 1.26
C ALA A 31 8.64 4.35 0.61
N TYR A 32 8.52 4.53 -0.70
CA TYR A 32 9.35 5.42 -1.49
C TYR A 32 8.55 6.66 -1.89
N THR A 33 9.01 7.83 -1.44
CA THR A 33 8.38 9.11 -1.74
C THR A 33 9.33 9.96 -2.58
N GLY A 34 9.29 9.78 -3.90
CA GLY A 34 10.01 10.60 -4.87
C GLY A 34 9.07 11.57 -5.59
N ASN A 35 9.19 11.66 -6.92
CA ASN A 35 8.21 12.38 -7.75
C ASN A 35 6.78 11.81 -7.63
N GLN A 36 6.68 10.53 -7.29
CA GLN A 36 5.44 9.81 -6.98
C GLN A 36 5.70 8.93 -5.76
N VAL A 37 4.64 8.61 -5.03
CA VAL A 37 4.70 7.66 -3.92
C VAL A 37 4.57 6.26 -4.48
N HIS A 38 5.61 5.45 -4.28
CA HIS A 38 5.58 4.02 -4.52
C HIS A 38 5.66 3.32 -3.18
N MET A 39 4.64 2.55 -2.84
CA MET A 39 4.52 1.92 -1.54
C MET A 39 4.34 0.42 -1.71
N THR A 40 5.18 -0.35 -1.03
CA THR A 40 5.16 -1.80 -1.06
C THR A 40 4.64 -2.31 0.28
N ALA A 41 3.63 -3.17 0.22
CA ALA A 41 3.07 -3.83 1.38
C ALA A 41 2.94 -5.32 1.14
N GLU A 42 3.18 -6.09 2.18
CA GLU A 42 2.92 -7.51 2.20
C GLU A 42 1.53 -7.77 2.76
N LEU A 43 0.78 -8.65 2.09
CA LEU A 43 -0.55 -9.05 2.51
C LEU A 43 -0.42 -10.43 3.17
N SER A 44 -0.99 -10.57 4.35
CA SER A 44 -0.99 -11.81 5.13
C SER A 44 -2.40 -12.11 5.63
N LYS A 45 -2.82 -13.37 5.51
CA LYS A 45 -4.18 -13.81 5.87
C LYS A 45 -4.32 -14.06 7.37
#